data_AF-A0A811L8N9-F1
#
_entry.id   AF-A0A811L8N9-F1
#
_cell.length_a   1.000
_cell.length_b   1.000
_cell.length_c   1.000
_cell.angle_alpha   90.00
_cell.angle_beta   90.00
_cell.angle_gamma   90.00
#
_symmetry.space_group_name_H-M   'P 1'
#
loop_
_entity.id
_entity.type
_entity.pdbx_description
1 polymer ?
#
loop_
_entity_poly.entity_id
_entity_poly.type
_entity_poly.pdbx_seq_one_letter_code
_entity_poly.pdbx_strand_id
1 'polypeptide(L)'
;MKKRHQKQRDAIQKQQQMSIDRLVGDSARDSKKKKKNSSTNGSRHASLSNKDSDSQSGVQIDQRMRSLITIQTDEWSGLVKKQQQEEFEQRKCHIKEEFELLKKLLIDGQKSQITVLNKKFDEELKNMRLNQTKKSMDDTKALQQDRNMSKAERDRRIRELNEKNVKLFMEERKRLQIKRERNVEQMKKKHNEQNEVLEREFRQSLQQEEMNQQESILAAKPESVV
;
A
#
# COMPACT_ATOMS: atom_id res chain seq x y z
N MET A 1 -5.56 -1.38 16.50
CA MET A 1 -5.84 0.07 16.41
C MET A 1 -7.30 0.42 16.70
N LYS A 2 -8.27 0.09 15.84
CA LYS A 2 -9.70 0.44 16.05
C LYS A 2 -10.27 0.11 17.44
N LYS A 3 -10.01 -1.09 17.98
CA LYS A 3 -10.44 -1.46 19.36
C LYS A 3 -9.82 -0.56 20.44
N ARG A 4 -8.59 -0.09 20.26
CA ARG A 4 -7.91 0.85 21.17
C ARG A 4 -8.57 2.22 21.09
N HIS A 5 -8.87 2.70 19.88
CA HIS A 5 -9.56 3.97 19.65
C HIS A 5 -10.94 3.99 20.29
N GLN A 6 -11.71 2.92 20.12
CA GLN A 6 -13.04 2.81 20.73
C GLN A 6 -12.97 2.90 22.27
N LYS A 7 -12.04 2.16 22.89
CA LYS A 7 -11.87 2.22 24.36
C LYS A 7 -11.53 3.63 24.86
N GLN A 8 -10.71 4.39 24.12
CA GLN A 8 -10.38 5.77 24.47
C GLN A 8 -11.59 6.70 24.32
N ARG A 9 -12.38 6.53 23.24
CA ARG A 9 -13.63 7.26 23.02
C ARG A 9 -14.62 7.00 24.15
N ASP A 10 -14.85 5.74 24.51
CA ASP A 10 -15.75 5.34 25.59
C ASP A 10 -15.31 5.92 26.95
N ALA A 11 -14.00 5.95 27.21
CA ALA A 11 -13.45 6.49 28.45
C ALA A 11 -13.68 8.02 28.56
N ILE A 12 -13.38 8.77 27.50
CA ILE A 12 -13.60 10.23 27.46
C ILE A 12 -15.09 10.54 27.53
N GLN A 13 -15.95 9.84 26.79
CA GLN A 13 -17.40 10.06 26.85
C GLN A 13 -17.93 9.86 28.27
N LYS A 14 -17.52 8.79 28.97
CA LYS A 14 -17.89 8.58 30.38
C LYS A 14 -17.40 9.69 31.30
N GLN A 15 -16.17 10.17 31.11
CA GLN A 15 -15.60 11.27 31.89
C GLN A 15 -16.36 12.58 31.68
N GLN A 16 -16.74 12.86 30.43
CA GLN A 16 -17.48 14.06 30.05
C GLN A 16 -18.90 14.03 30.61
N GLN A 17 -19.60 12.90 30.51
CA GLN A 17 -20.91 12.69 31.13
C GLN A 17 -20.87 12.90 32.64
N MET A 18 -19.90 12.29 33.35
CA MET A 18 -19.75 12.48 34.80
C MET A 18 -19.50 13.95 35.18
N SER A 19 -18.79 14.71 34.35
CA SER A 19 -18.50 16.14 34.61
C SER A 19 -19.76 17.00 34.46
N ILE A 20 -20.60 16.71 33.46
CA ILE A 20 -21.90 17.35 33.27
C ILE A 20 -22.83 17.03 34.44
N ASP A 21 -22.96 15.75 34.80
CA ASP A 21 -23.84 15.29 35.90
C ASP A 21 -23.47 15.97 37.23
N ARG A 22 -22.17 16.15 37.49
CA ARG A 22 -21.67 16.88 38.68
C ARG A 22 -22.07 18.35 38.65
N LEU A 23 -21.85 19.06 37.54
CA LEU A 23 -22.17 20.48 37.42
C LEU A 23 -23.68 20.73 37.55
N VAL A 24 -24.51 19.88 36.94
CA VAL A 24 -25.98 19.92 37.07
C VAL A 24 -26.41 19.62 38.50
N GLY A 25 -25.82 18.60 39.12
CA GLY A 25 -26.07 18.23 40.52
C GLY A 25 -25.73 19.33 41.51
N ASP A 26 -24.59 20.00 41.34
CA ASP A 26 -24.17 21.12 42.19
C ASP A 26 -25.05 22.36 42.00
N SER A 27 -25.47 22.65 40.77
CA SER A 27 -26.42 23.73 40.45
C SER A 27 -27.81 23.48 41.06
N ALA A 28 -28.27 22.23 41.07
CA ALA A 28 -29.54 21.84 41.71
C ALA A 28 -29.48 21.95 43.25
N ARG A 29 -28.29 21.74 43.85
CA ARG A 29 -28.07 21.91 45.29
C ARG A 29 -28.01 23.39 45.68
N ASP A 30 -27.37 24.23 44.88
CA ASP A 30 -27.23 25.66 45.14
C ASP A 30 -28.57 26.40 45.04
N SER A 31 -29.38 26.07 44.02
CA SER A 31 -30.75 26.59 43.88
C SER A 31 -31.68 26.19 45.05
N LYS A 32 -31.58 24.95 45.56
CA LYS A 32 -32.33 24.51 46.76
C LYS A 32 -31.93 25.28 48.02
N LYS A 33 -30.64 25.56 48.22
CA LYS A 33 -30.14 26.36 49.35
C LYS A 33 -30.65 27.80 49.30
N LYS A 34 -30.63 28.44 48.12
CA LYS A 34 -31.18 29.79 47.93
C LYS A 34 -32.68 29.87 48.20
N LYS A 35 -33.49 28.92 47.71
CA LYS A 35 -34.93 28.86 47.99
C LYS A 35 -35.23 28.72 49.48
N LYS A 36 -34.49 27.85 50.19
CA LYS A 36 -34.66 27.62 51.63
C LYS A 36 -34.34 28.88 52.45
N ASN A 37 -33.26 29.60 52.12
CA ASN A 37 -32.90 30.86 52.78
C ASN A 37 -33.89 32.01 52.51
N SER A 38 -34.55 32.04 51.35
CA SER A 38 -35.62 33.02 51.07
C SER A 38 -36.89 32.76 51.89
N SER A 39 -37.19 31.49 52.20
CA SER A 39 -38.40 31.10 52.96
C SER A 39 -38.29 31.33 54.47
N THR A 40 -37.07 31.44 55.01
CA THR A 40 -36.83 31.68 56.45
C THR A 40 -36.73 33.16 56.83
N ASN A 41 -36.68 34.08 55.86
CA ASN A 41 -36.52 35.52 56.11
C ASN A 41 -37.82 36.28 55.72
N GLY A 42 -38.93 35.91 56.37
CA GLY A 42 -40.20 36.60 56.23
C GLY A 42 -40.30 37.80 57.17
N SER A 43 -39.72 38.94 56.80
CA SER A 43 -40.13 40.22 57.37
C SER A 43 -40.13 41.35 56.35
N ARG A 44 -41.14 42.20 56.50
CA ARG A 44 -41.72 43.13 55.53
C ARG A 44 -40.82 44.35 55.27
N HIS A 45 -40.02 44.32 54.22
CA HIS A 45 -39.76 45.41 53.24
C HIS A 45 -38.58 44.97 52.36
N ALA A 46 -38.84 44.50 51.14
CA ALA A 46 -37.78 44.20 50.17
C ALA A 46 -38.20 44.70 48.79
N SER A 47 -37.96 45.99 48.60
CA SER A 47 -37.88 46.71 47.34
C SER A 47 -36.99 45.97 46.33
N LEU A 48 -37.53 45.68 45.15
CA LEU A 48 -36.95 45.64 43.78
C LEU A 48 -35.51 45.13 43.49
N SER A 49 -34.66 44.79 44.45
CA SER A 49 -33.24 44.45 44.27
C SER A 49 -32.95 42.95 44.18
N ASN A 50 -33.92 42.08 44.50
CA ASN A 50 -33.73 40.62 44.46
C ASN A 50 -33.91 39.99 43.07
N LYS A 51 -34.38 40.75 42.07
CA LYS A 51 -34.62 40.21 40.72
C LYS A 51 -33.33 40.12 39.89
N ASP A 52 -32.34 40.96 40.20
CA ASP A 52 -31.04 40.98 39.52
C ASP A 52 -30.09 39.88 40.02
N SER A 53 -30.16 39.51 41.31
CA SER A 53 -29.26 38.51 41.91
C SER A 53 -29.56 37.07 41.51
N ASP A 54 -30.85 36.72 41.31
CA ASP A 54 -31.25 35.40 40.81
C ASP A 54 -30.86 35.26 39.32
N SER A 55 -31.09 36.33 38.54
CA SER A 55 -30.68 36.45 37.13
C SER A 55 -29.17 36.33 36.95
N GLN A 56 -28.37 36.99 37.78
CA GLN A 56 -26.91 36.92 37.73
C GLN A 56 -26.36 35.53 38.07
N SER A 57 -27.04 34.77 38.92
CA SER A 57 -26.63 33.40 39.26
C SER A 57 -26.99 32.36 38.19
N GLY A 58 -28.14 32.52 37.53
CA GLY A 58 -28.48 31.73 36.34
C GLY A 58 -27.49 31.96 35.20
N VAL A 59 -27.09 33.23 34.98
CA VAL A 59 -26.07 33.61 33.99
C VAL A 59 -24.70 33.00 34.32
N GLN A 60 -24.30 32.93 35.59
CA GLN A 60 -23.03 32.29 35.97
C GLN A 60 -23.02 30.77 35.75
N ILE A 61 -24.14 30.08 35.97
CA ILE A 61 -24.25 28.64 35.70
C ILE A 61 -24.21 28.37 34.20
N ASP A 62 -24.91 29.17 33.40
CA ASP A 62 -24.88 29.10 31.94
C ASP A 62 -23.46 29.34 31.39
N GLN A 63 -22.73 30.32 31.93
CA GLN A 63 -21.33 30.58 31.56
C GLN A 63 -20.41 29.38 31.87
N ARG A 64 -20.57 28.74 33.04
CA ARG A 64 -19.79 27.55 33.42
C ARG A 64 -20.13 26.35 32.54
N MET A 65 -21.41 26.16 32.20
CA MET A 65 -21.86 25.09 31.30
C MET A 65 -21.31 25.29 29.89
N ARG A 66 -21.37 26.52 29.34
CA ARG A 66 -20.78 26.86 28.04
C ARG A 66 -19.28 26.59 28.02
N SER A 67 -18.56 27.05 29.05
CA SER A 67 -17.12 26.80 29.18
C SER A 67 -16.80 25.31 29.23
N LEU A 68 -17.59 24.52 29.96
CA LEU A 68 -17.40 23.07 30.04
C LEU A 68 -17.64 22.41 28.67
N ILE A 69 -18.71 22.77 27.98
CA ILE A 69 -19.03 22.25 26.64
C ILE A 69 -17.91 22.59 25.65
N THR A 70 -17.37 23.81 25.67
CA THR A 70 -16.23 24.18 24.81
C THR A 70 -15.02 23.30 25.08
N ILE A 71 -14.62 23.12 26.35
CA ILE A 71 -13.48 22.28 26.73
C ILE A 71 -13.68 20.82 26.29
N GLN A 72 -14.88 20.28 26.51
CA GLN A 72 -15.22 18.90 26.14
C GLN A 72 -15.22 18.70 24.62
N THR A 73 -15.71 19.69 23.88
CA THR A 73 -15.68 19.71 22.40
C THR A 73 -14.25 19.73 21.89
N ASP A 74 -13.38 20.55 22.49
CA ASP A 74 -11.96 20.63 22.11
C ASP A 74 -11.20 19.33 22.45
N GLU A 75 -11.45 18.75 23.62
CA GLU A 75 -10.86 17.47 24.04
C GLU A 75 -11.26 16.33 23.09
N TRP A 76 -12.55 16.25 22.76
CA TRP A 76 -13.06 15.23 21.85
C TRP A 76 -12.52 15.43 20.42
N SER A 77 -12.58 16.65 19.91
CA SER A 77 -12.06 16.99 18.57
C SER A 77 -10.56 16.70 18.48
N GLY A 78 -9.79 17.01 19.54
CA GLY A 78 -8.37 16.69 19.63
C GLY A 78 -8.09 15.19 19.63
N LEU A 79 -8.88 14.41 20.37
CA LEU A 79 -8.81 12.94 20.37
C LEU A 79 -9.08 12.38 18.97
N VAL A 80 -10.19 12.78 18.35
CA VAL A 80 -10.60 12.29 17.02
C VAL A 80 -9.52 12.60 15.99
N LYS A 81 -8.99 13.83 15.98
CA LYS A 81 -7.90 14.24 15.08
C LYS A 81 -6.63 13.41 15.28
N LYS A 82 -6.24 13.13 16.53
CA LYS A 82 -5.09 12.28 16.83
C LYS A 82 -5.31 10.85 16.31
N GLN A 83 -6.47 10.27 16.58
CA GLN A 83 -6.80 8.92 16.12
C GLN A 83 -6.82 8.82 14.60
N GLN A 84 -7.35 9.84 13.92
CA GLN A 84 -7.34 9.93 12.47
C GLN A 84 -5.90 9.98 11.91
N GLN A 85 -5.02 10.78 12.52
CA GLN A 85 -3.61 10.82 12.14
C GLN A 85 -2.92 9.46 12.35
N GLU A 86 -3.18 8.78 13.49
CA GLU A 86 -2.64 7.44 13.73
C GLU A 86 -3.10 6.44 12.66
N GLU A 87 -4.37 6.52 12.22
CA GLU A 87 -4.91 5.65 11.17
C GLU A 87 -4.27 5.93 9.81
N PHE A 88 -4.09 7.20 9.46
CA PHE A 88 -3.42 7.62 8.23
C PHE A 88 -1.96 7.13 8.17
N GLU A 89 -1.17 7.36 9.22
CA GLU A 89 0.22 6.90 9.26
C GLU A 89 0.33 5.38 9.17
N GLN A 90 -0.59 4.66 9.82
CA GLN A 90 -0.66 3.21 9.72
C GLN A 90 -0.95 2.76 8.27
N ARG A 91 -1.90 3.40 7.59
CA ARG A 91 -2.22 3.09 6.18
C ARG A 91 -1.04 3.37 5.28
N LYS A 92 -0.36 4.50 5.43
CA LYS A 92 0.88 4.81 4.69
C LYS A 92 1.97 3.78 4.92
N CYS A 93 2.13 3.27 6.15
CA CYS A 93 3.07 2.21 6.47
C CYS A 93 2.72 0.92 5.72
N HIS A 94 1.46 0.48 5.81
CA HIS A 94 1.02 -0.73 5.13
C HIS A 94 1.19 -0.64 3.60
N ILE A 95 0.85 0.50 2.98
CA ILE A 95 1.03 0.70 1.52
C ILE A 95 2.51 0.49 1.12
N LYS A 96 3.45 0.98 1.94
CA LYS A 96 4.90 0.79 1.69
C LYS A 96 5.32 -0.66 1.86
N GLU A 97 4.88 -1.31 2.93
CA GLU A 97 5.20 -2.72 3.20
C GLU A 97 4.65 -3.64 2.11
N GLU A 98 3.41 -3.42 1.66
CA GLU A 98 2.79 -4.14 0.56
C GLU A 98 3.57 -3.94 -0.74
N PHE A 99 3.97 -2.70 -1.06
CA PHE A 99 4.81 -2.41 -2.22
C PHE A 99 6.15 -3.15 -2.18
N GLU A 100 6.87 -3.10 -1.05
CA GLU A 100 8.17 -3.78 -0.92
C GLU A 100 8.03 -5.31 -1.07
N LEU A 101 6.97 -5.89 -0.50
CA LEU A 101 6.66 -7.31 -0.66
C LEU A 101 6.36 -7.67 -2.11
N LEU A 102 5.49 -6.90 -2.77
CA LEU A 102 5.15 -7.10 -4.18
C LEU A 102 6.37 -6.96 -5.08
N LYS A 103 7.23 -5.96 -4.82
CA LYS A 103 8.47 -5.73 -5.56
C LYS A 103 9.42 -6.91 -5.42
N LYS A 104 9.59 -7.44 -4.21
CA LYS A 104 10.39 -8.65 -3.97
C LYS A 104 9.86 -9.85 -4.75
N LEU A 105 8.56 -10.14 -4.63
CA LEU A 105 7.92 -11.26 -5.32
C LEU A 105 8.03 -11.13 -6.84
N LEU A 106 7.86 -9.92 -7.37
CA LEU A 106 8.01 -9.62 -8.78
C LEU A 106 9.45 -9.93 -9.25
N ILE A 107 10.47 -9.41 -8.55
CA ILE A 107 11.87 -9.66 -8.89
C ILE A 107 12.20 -11.17 -8.85
N ASP A 108 11.72 -11.89 -7.85
CA ASP A 108 11.97 -13.33 -7.74
C ASP A 108 11.28 -14.11 -8.88
N GLY A 109 10.06 -13.72 -9.25
CA GLY A 109 9.37 -14.22 -10.44
C GLY A 109 10.13 -13.93 -11.73
N GLN A 110 10.66 -12.71 -11.90
CA GLN A 110 11.46 -12.32 -13.05
C GLN A 110 12.75 -13.14 -13.16
N LYS A 111 13.47 -13.37 -12.05
CA LYS A 111 14.65 -14.25 -12.00
C LYS A 111 14.31 -15.67 -12.46
N SER A 112 13.23 -16.25 -11.94
CA SER A 112 12.74 -17.58 -12.34
C SER A 112 12.48 -17.65 -13.85
N GLN A 113 11.83 -16.64 -14.43
CA GLN A 113 11.56 -16.57 -15.86
C GLN A 113 12.85 -16.55 -16.70
N ILE A 114 13.88 -15.80 -16.29
CA ILE A 114 15.20 -15.80 -16.95
C ILE A 114 15.88 -17.17 -16.83
N THR A 115 15.83 -17.80 -15.66
CA THR A 115 16.39 -19.14 -15.46
C THR A 115 15.73 -20.16 -16.40
N VAL A 116 14.40 -20.16 -16.49
CA VAL A 116 13.67 -21.05 -17.40
C VAL A 116 14.02 -20.77 -18.86
N LEU A 117 14.13 -19.49 -19.25
CA LEU A 117 14.49 -19.12 -20.61
C LEU A 117 15.91 -19.60 -20.98
N ASN A 118 16.88 -19.43 -20.08
CA ASN A 118 18.25 -19.93 -20.31
C ASN A 118 18.27 -21.44 -20.46
N LYS A 119 17.56 -22.19 -19.60
CA LYS A 119 17.45 -23.66 -19.71
C LYS A 119 16.92 -24.09 -21.08
N LYS A 120 15.88 -23.42 -21.58
CA LYS A 120 15.33 -23.68 -22.92
C LYS A 120 16.38 -23.46 -24.02
N PHE A 121 17.20 -22.41 -23.91
CA PHE A 121 18.27 -22.18 -24.89
C PHE A 121 19.40 -23.20 -24.80
N ASP A 122 19.75 -23.66 -23.60
CA ASP A 122 20.75 -24.71 -23.42
C ASP A 122 20.27 -26.03 -24.05
N GLU A 123 18.99 -26.36 -23.90
CA GLU A 123 18.34 -27.50 -24.55
C GLU A 123 18.29 -27.35 -26.08
N GLU A 124 17.87 -26.19 -26.59
CA GLU A 124 17.87 -25.90 -28.04
C GLU A 124 19.30 -26.03 -28.62
N LEU A 125 20.32 -25.52 -27.93
CA LEU A 125 21.71 -25.61 -28.35
C LEU A 125 22.22 -27.06 -28.35
N LYS A 126 21.88 -27.84 -27.31
CA LYS A 126 22.22 -29.26 -27.24
C LYS A 126 21.58 -30.04 -28.40
N ASN A 127 20.30 -29.81 -28.66
CA ASN A 127 19.57 -30.45 -29.76
C ASN A 127 20.14 -30.05 -31.13
N MET A 128 20.48 -28.77 -31.33
CA MET A 128 21.16 -28.30 -32.54
C MET A 128 22.48 -29.04 -32.75
N ARG A 129 23.34 -29.14 -31.73
CA ARG A 129 24.62 -29.86 -31.84
C ARG A 129 24.43 -31.33 -32.21
N LEU A 130 23.47 -32.01 -31.59
CA LEU A 130 23.13 -33.39 -31.93
C LEU A 130 22.68 -33.54 -33.39
N ASN A 131 21.82 -32.62 -33.86
CA ASN A 131 21.38 -32.60 -35.25
C ASN A 131 22.52 -32.32 -36.24
N GLN A 132 23.44 -31.41 -35.91
CA GLN A 132 24.64 -31.13 -36.70
C GLN A 132 25.53 -32.37 -36.82
N THR A 133 25.81 -33.05 -35.70
CA THR A 133 26.59 -34.29 -35.69
C THR A 133 25.91 -35.38 -36.52
N LYS A 134 24.61 -35.61 -36.31
CA LYS A 134 23.84 -36.62 -37.05
C LYS A 134 23.86 -36.35 -38.55
N LYS A 135 23.56 -35.12 -38.97
CA LYS A 135 23.59 -34.72 -40.38
C LYS A 135 24.98 -34.95 -41.00
N SER A 136 26.05 -34.56 -40.30
CA SER A 136 27.42 -34.75 -40.79
C SER A 136 27.78 -36.23 -40.98
N MET A 137 27.33 -37.10 -40.07
CA MET A 137 27.51 -38.55 -40.17
C MET A 137 26.70 -39.14 -41.33
N ASP A 138 25.42 -38.77 -41.45
CA ASP A 138 24.52 -39.26 -42.49
C ASP A 138 24.99 -38.84 -43.89
N ASP A 139 25.40 -37.58 -44.07
CA ASP A 139 25.94 -37.06 -45.33
C ASP A 139 27.23 -37.79 -45.73
N THR A 140 28.14 -38.02 -44.77
CA THR A 140 29.40 -38.74 -45.01
C THR A 140 29.12 -40.20 -45.40
N LYS A 141 28.18 -40.86 -44.72
CA LYS A 141 27.77 -42.24 -45.00
C LYS A 141 27.17 -42.37 -46.40
N ALA A 142 26.34 -41.40 -46.82
CA ALA A 142 25.77 -41.38 -48.16
C ALA A 142 26.85 -41.32 -49.26
N LEU A 143 27.87 -40.47 -49.09
CA LEU A 143 29.01 -40.41 -50.05
C LEU A 143 29.86 -41.69 -50.08
N GLN A 144 29.96 -42.41 -48.95
CA GLN A 144 30.67 -43.68 -48.88
C GLN A 144 29.91 -44.82 -49.56
N GLN A 145 28.59 -44.79 -49.53
CA GLN A 145 27.74 -45.83 -50.14
C GLN A 145 27.67 -45.72 -51.69
N ASP A 146 28.03 -44.58 -52.26
CA ASP A 146 28.10 -44.40 -53.71
C ASP A 146 29.28 -45.21 -54.32
N ARG A 147 28.93 -46.32 -54.97
CA ARG A 147 29.88 -47.25 -55.61
C ARG A 147 30.39 -46.76 -56.96
N ASN A 148 29.72 -45.78 -57.57
CA ASN A 148 30.07 -45.31 -58.92
C ASN A 148 31.15 -44.21 -58.89
N MET A 149 31.64 -43.84 -57.70
CA MET A 149 32.70 -42.84 -57.52
C MET A 149 34.07 -43.44 -57.25
N SER A 150 35.09 -42.87 -57.90
CA SER A 150 36.51 -43.11 -57.59
C SER A 150 36.87 -42.64 -56.18
N LYS A 151 37.89 -43.26 -55.57
CA LYS A 151 38.41 -42.87 -54.24
C LYS A 151 38.84 -41.40 -54.19
N ALA A 152 39.57 -40.94 -55.20
CA ALA A 152 40.05 -39.55 -55.25
C ALA A 152 38.88 -38.55 -55.31
N GLU A 153 37.83 -38.88 -56.05
CA GLU A 153 36.63 -38.04 -56.15
C GLU A 153 35.82 -38.06 -54.84
N ARG A 154 35.69 -39.22 -54.20
CA ARG A 154 35.04 -39.35 -52.88
C ARG A 154 35.74 -38.50 -51.83
N ASP A 155 37.07 -38.57 -51.74
CA ASP A 155 37.85 -37.78 -50.78
C ASP A 155 37.76 -36.27 -51.05
N ARG A 156 37.67 -35.88 -52.34
CA ARG A 156 37.40 -34.49 -52.73
C ARG A 156 36.00 -34.05 -52.27
N ARG A 157 34.95 -34.81 -52.57
CA ARG A 157 33.56 -34.46 -52.18
C ARG A 157 33.38 -34.42 -50.66
N ILE A 158 34.05 -35.29 -49.90
CA ILE A 158 34.03 -35.25 -48.43
C ILE A 158 34.63 -33.94 -47.91
N ARG A 159 35.73 -33.45 -48.48
CA ARG A 159 36.32 -32.16 -48.10
C ARG A 159 35.38 -30.98 -48.39
N GLU A 160 34.84 -30.92 -49.60
CA GLU A 160 33.88 -29.89 -49.99
C GLU A 160 32.61 -29.91 -49.11
N LEU A 161 32.11 -31.11 -48.78
CA LEU A 161 30.99 -31.30 -47.87
C LEU A 161 31.31 -30.80 -46.46
N ASN A 162 32.48 -31.12 -45.92
CA ASN A 162 32.90 -30.69 -44.60
C ASN A 162 33.02 -29.18 -44.51
N GLU A 163 33.62 -28.53 -45.50
CA GLU A 163 33.69 -27.06 -45.58
C GLU A 163 32.30 -26.43 -45.61
N LYS A 164 31.39 -26.97 -46.44
CA LYS A 164 29.99 -26.52 -46.50
C LYS A 164 29.27 -26.71 -45.16
N ASN A 165 29.43 -27.87 -44.52
CA ASN A 165 28.80 -28.17 -43.24
C ASN A 165 29.31 -27.23 -42.13
N VAL A 166 30.62 -26.96 -42.06
CA VAL A 166 31.19 -26.00 -41.10
C VAL A 166 30.55 -24.62 -41.27
N LYS A 167 30.44 -24.12 -42.51
CA LYS A 167 29.81 -22.81 -42.76
C LYS A 167 28.34 -22.78 -42.32
N LEU A 168 27.56 -23.79 -42.71
CA LEU A 168 26.14 -23.89 -42.34
C LEU A 168 25.95 -23.99 -40.82
N PHE A 169 26.76 -24.80 -40.13
CA PHE A 169 26.67 -24.98 -38.69
C PHE A 169 27.04 -23.71 -37.92
N MET A 170 28.00 -22.94 -38.43
CA MET A 170 28.36 -21.63 -37.87
C MET A 170 27.22 -20.61 -38.04
N GLU A 171 26.60 -20.55 -39.22
CA GLU A 171 25.44 -19.68 -39.48
C GLU A 171 24.24 -20.06 -38.59
N GLU A 172 23.98 -21.35 -38.43
CA GLU A 172 22.89 -21.87 -37.57
C GLU A 172 23.09 -21.46 -36.10
N ARG A 173 24.31 -21.64 -35.58
CA ARG A 173 24.68 -21.20 -34.22
C ARG A 173 24.55 -19.69 -34.05
N LYS A 174 25.01 -18.92 -35.05
CA LYS A 174 24.86 -17.45 -35.04
C LYS A 174 23.39 -17.05 -34.99
N ARG A 175 22.53 -17.70 -35.78
CA ARG A 175 21.09 -17.45 -35.78
C ARG A 175 20.46 -17.78 -34.44
N LEU A 176 20.85 -18.88 -33.79
CA LEU A 176 20.35 -19.23 -32.46
C LEU A 176 20.79 -18.22 -31.40
N GLN A 177 22.04 -17.77 -31.46
CA GLN A 177 22.56 -16.76 -30.54
C GLN A 177 21.80 -15.43 -30.68
N ILE A 178 21.57 -14.97 -31.91
CA ILE A 178 20.77 -13.76 -32.17
C ILE A 178 19.32 -13.93 -31.67
N LYS A 179 18.71 -15.11 -31.87
CA LYS A 179 17.38 -15.43 -31.34
C LYS A 179 17.37 -15.35 -29.80
N ARG A 180 18.40 -15.90 -29.15
CA ARG A 180 18.57 -15.83 -27.69
C ARG A 180 18.65 -14.40 -27.18
N GLU A 181 19.52 -13.59 -27.77
CA GLU A 181 19.70 -12.19 -27.40
C GLU A 181 18.40 -11.39 -27.54
N ARG A 182 17.69 -11.54 -28.67
CA ARG A 182 16.39 -10.88 -28.88
C ARG A 182 15.34 -11.27 -27.84
N ASN A 183 15.22 -12.57 -27.53
CA ASN A 183 14.24 -13.04 -26.56
C ASN A 183 14.58 -12.56 -25.13
N VAL A 184 15.86 -12.56 -24.76
CA VAL A 184 16.30 -12.01 -23.46
C VAL A 184 15.99 -10.53 -23.38
N GLU A 185 16.26 -9.77 -24.44
CA GLU A 185 15.98 -8.33 -24.49
C GLU A 185 14.48 -8.04 -24.37
N GLN A 186 13.64 -8.77 -25.10
CA GLN A 186 12.18 -8.66 -24.97
C GLN A 186 11.69 -8.98 -23.56
N MET A 187 12.24 -10.02 -22.93
CA MET A 187 11.89 -10.37 -21.55
C MET A 187 12.32 -9.28 -20.57
N LYS A 188 13.52 -8.71 -20.70
CA LYS A 188 13.98 -7.60 -19.87
C LYS A 188 13.09 -6.36 -20.04
N LYS A 189 12.71 -6.04 -21.28
CA LYS A 189 11.79 -4.93 -21.55
C LYS A 189 10.46 -5.12 -20.81
N LYS A 190 9.87 -6.31 -20.90
CA LYS A 190 8.63 -6.65 -20.17
C LYS A 190 8.81 -6.56 -18.65
N HIS A 191 9.94 -7.03 -18.12
CA HIS A 191 10.26 -6.93 -16.69
C HIS A 191 10.36 -5.47 -16.23
N ASN A 192 10.98 -4.62 -17.04
CA ASN A 192 11.06 -3.19 -16.75
C ASN A 192 9.68 -2.53 -16.75
N GLU A 193 8.85 -2.81 -17.77
CA GLU A 193 7.47 -2.31 -17.83
C GLU A 193 6.63 -2.73 -16.61
N GLN A 194 6.78 -3.98 -16.14
CA GLN A 194 6.11 -4.47 -14.94
C GLN A 194 6.56 -3.72 -13.67
N ASN A 195 7.86 -3.43 -13.55
CA ASN A 195 8.39 -2.65 -12.43
C ASN A 195 7.88 -1.20 -12.47
N GLU A 196 7.86 -0.57 -13.65
CA GLU A 196 7.33 0.80 -13.82
C GLU A 196 5.85 0.89 -13.47
N VAL A 197 5.05 -0.11 -13.85
CA VAL A 197 3.63 -0.19 -13.48
C VAL A 197 3.49 -0.30 -11.96
N LEU A 198 4.23 -1.20 -11.31
CA LEU A 198 4.18 -1.37 -9.86
C LEU A 198 4.57 -0.08 -9.12
N GLU A 199 5.62 0.62 -9.58
CA GLU A 199 6.04 1.90 -9.00
C GLU A 199 5.04 3.03 -9.26
N ARG A 200 4.31 2.98 -10.37
CA ARG A 200 3.22 3.93 -10.65
C ARG A 200 2.04 3.69 -9.71
N GLU A 201 1.61 2.44 -9.55
CA GLU A 201 0.50 2.06 -8.68
C GLU A 201 0.80 2.38 -7.20
N PHE A 202 2.05 2.15 -6.76
CA PHE A 202 2.50 2.55 -5.43
C PHE A 202 2.39 4.07 -5.22
N ARG A 203 2.91 4.87 -6.16
CA ARG A 203 2.82 6.33 -6.08
C ARG A 203 1.37 6.83 -6.08
N GLN A 204 0.53 6.24 -6.92
CA GLN A 204 -0.90 6.58 -6.97
C GLN A 204 -1.61 6.24 -5.65
N SER A 205 -1.33 5.07 -5.07
CA SER A 205 -1.92 4.65 -3.79
C SER A 205 -1.50 5.58 -2.65
N LEU A 206 -0.23 5.96 -2.61
CA LEU A 206 0.29 6.89 -1.61
C LEU A 206 -0.34 8.29 -1.77
N GLN A 207 -0.40 8.79 -3.01
CA GLN A 207 -1.01 10.08 -3.31
C GLN A 207 -2.50 10.11 -2.96
N GLN A 208 -3.23 9.02 -3.25
CA GLN A 208 -4.65 8.92 -2.92
C GLN A 208 -4.86 8.95 -1.41
N GLU A 209 -4.04 8.24 -0.63
CA GLU A 209 -4.12 8.25 0.83
C GLU A 209 -3.81 9.66 1.39
N GLU A 210 -2.86 10.38 0.81
CA GLU A 210 -2.55 11.77 1.18
C GLU A 210 -3.69 12.74 0.85
N MET A 211 -4.32 12.61 -0.32
CA MET A 211 -5.51 13.38 -0.67
C MET A 211 -6.67 13.09 0.28
N ASN A 212 -6.94 11.82 0.58
CA ASN A 212 -8.00 11.42 1.52
C ASN A 212 -7.78 12.06 2.91
N GLN A 213 -6.54 12.09 3.38
CA GLN A 213 -6.21 12.73 4.65
C GLN A 213 -6.41 14.25 4.60
N GLN A 214 -6.02 14.89 3.51
CA GLN A 214 -6.23 16.33 3.32
C GLN A 214 -7.72 16.68 3.26
N GLU A 215 -8.53 15.90 2.54
CA GLU A 215 -9.99 16.03 2.52
C GLU A 215 -10.58 15.88 3.92
N SER A 216 -10.14 14.88 4.67
CA SER A 216 -10.63 14.67 6.03
C SER A 216 -10.20 15.78 7.00
N ILE A 217 -9.05 16.43 6.78
CA ILE A 217 -8.65 17.62 7.55
C ILE A 217 -9.52 18.83 7.18
N LEU A 218 -9.83 19.04 5.90
CA LEU A 218 -10.67 20.14 5.44
C LEU A 218 -12.13 19.98 5.86
N ALA A 219 -12.63 18.75 5.92
CA ALA A 219 -13.96 18.41 6.39
C ALA A 219 -14.09 18.43 7.92
N ALA A 220 -12.97 18.46 8.66
CA ALA A 220 -12.97 18.42 10.10
C ALA A 220 -13.69 19.66 10.68
N LYS A 221 -14.67 19.40 11.53
CA LYS A 221 -15.41 20.40 12.30
C LYS A 221 -15.27 20.08 13.78
N PRO A 222 -15.44 21.06 14.69
CA PRO A 222 -15.53 20.77 16.11
C PRO A 222 -16.65 19.74 16.34
N GLU A 223 -16.28 18.61 16.92
CA GLU A 223 -17.19 17.51 17.24
C GLU A 223 -17.34 17.44 18.77
N SER A 224 -18.57 17.31 19.22
CA SER A 224 -18.90 16.97 20.60
C SER A 224 -19.49 15.58 20.64
N VAL A 225 -19.18 14.83 21.70
CA VAL A 225 -19.85 13.56 21.99
C VAL A 225 -21.00 13.84 22.95
N VAL A 226 -22.19 13.35 22.60
CA VAL A 226 -23.40 13.38 23.44
C VAL A 226 -23.73 11.95 23.85
#